data_AF-A0A0H4I364-F1
#
_entry.id   AF-A0A0H4I364-F1
#
_cell.length_a   1.000
_cell.length_b   1.000
_cell.length_c   1.000
_cell.angle_alpha   90.00
_cell.angle_beta   90.00
_cell.angle_gamma   90.00
#
_symmetry.space_group_name_H-M   'P 1'
#
loop_
_entity.id
_entity.type
_entity.pdbx_description
1 polymer ?
#
loop_
_entity_poly.entity_id
_entity_poly.type
_entity_poly.pdbx_seq_one_letter_code
_entity_poly.pdbx_strand_id
1 'polypeptide(L)'
;MDLFTKVSTKPHYESYTWGKHRSIFASVIYWLIFILRIFSPLQWIKLSFRKPQAANNDEKERVDFHAMHSELYLLVVLCLSLAFYFIPSFIPALPGIPEAIISGLDLLSYLIVSLLLFESVMWLIYYMLLRILIEKHLTIFNEAEYFIALPFVLATQFFLLAELLGVGVSEVLALALNLDFEGYQAAQTTQLAIGTFGYIYTALIIANIINLIPAIPVGRRPNITIIGAGDVVRHRMLPALLGKKLYLPGQVAIISSDIDQSFQDQLKKDGVAFQVLKSGASSEDKVQEVVKFIKKRSSYAIIATPTESHFGYVSALAKEGIVFGVEKPLVATAAELAVLRPCQDQLMARGFLFSYYWLEKALPLNYFLTLNPQYHRFLDINVNSSPENRPVGPDALAYLRLQLGKLTSVDITFLEGDDPREWSLAKETGGLFFETLIHPITLLNHVLDTPLRLKDLRAEWYVLKDLPEVLNSNSLVLNDYGASYVSLRSHPDATCAINIRTGKFMAVEERLMVMVFENGVIRMDLDTRKCSISCPKAGSLANVTIQARPEMANGGGAPKYDIQMTLFDSFVHNQGHWNAQRYDDYPSQIDVLSAMTDWLKADEEESHFYRPTPLSKADYRKLGL
;
A
#
# COMPACT_ATOMS: atom_id res chain seq x y z
N MET A 1 -9.19 36.07 35.18
CA MET A 1 -8.41 35.52 34.05
C MET A 1 -9.08 34.33 33.36
N ASP A 2 -9.95 33.58 34.04
CA ASP A 2 -10.54 32.32 33.53
C ASP A 2 -11.66 32.49 32.48
N LEU A 3 -12.28 33.67 32.37
CA LEU A 3 -13.30 33.95 31.34
C LEU A 3 -12.68 34.16 29.96
N PHE A 4 -11.59 34.93 29.87
CA PHE A 4 -10.95 35.27 28.60
C PHE A 4 -10.28 34.07 27.93
N THR A 5 -9.79 33.13 28.72
CA THR A 5 -9.27 31.83 28.25
C THR A 5 -10.36 30.91 27.70
N LYS A 6 -11.63 31.14 28.05
CA LYS A 6 -12.77 30.40 27.48
C LYS A 6 -13.23 31.02 26.15
N VAL A 7 -13.07 32.34 25.99
CA VAL A 7 -13.35 33.08 24.75
C VAL A 7 -12.30 32.80 23.67
N SER A 8 -11.02 32.93 24.00
CA SER A 8 -9.89 32.77 23.08
C SER A 8 -8.91 31.72 23.60
N THR A 9 -8.35 30.90 22.71
CA THR A 9 -7.42 29.83 23.08
C THR A 9 -6.02 30.42 23.25
N LYS A 10 -5.40 30.21 24.42
CA LYS A 10 -4.00 30.57 24.63
C LYS A 10 -3.12 29.79 23.65
N PRO A 11 -2.10 30.42 23.04
CA PRO A 11 -1.20 29.70 22.14
C PRO A 11 -0.48 28.60 22.92
N HIS A 12 -0.43 27.39 22.37
CA HIS A 12 0.36 26.31 22.95
C HIS A 12 1.84 26.67 22.95
N TYR A 13 2.57 26.21 23.97
CA TYR A 13 4.00 26.45 24.08
C TYR A 13 4.75 26.04 22.79
N GLU A 14 4.38 24.89 22.24
CA GLU A 14 4.93 24.32 21.01
C GLU A 14 4.71 25.21 19.77
N SER A 15 3.71 26.10 19.78
CA SER A 15 3.45 27.01 18.66
C SER A 15 4.62 27.97 18.46
N TYR A 16 5.22 28.47 19.54
CA TYR A 16 6.31 29.46 19.52
C TYR A 16 7.66 28.92 20.00
N THR A 17 7.78 27.60 20.18
CA THR A 17 9.05 26.92 20.46
C THR A 17 9.33 25.82 19.45
N TRP A 18 10.45 25.93 18.74
CA TRP A 18 10.87 25.00 17.71
C TRP A 18 12.06 24.19 18.23
N GLY A 19 11.78 22.98 18.73
CA GLY A 19 12.77 22.15 19.42
C GLY A 19 13.22 22.81 20.73
N LYS A 20 14.51 23.16 20.83
CA LYS A 20 15.09 23.83 22.02
C LYS A 20 15.05 25.37 21.94
N HIS A 21 14.61 25.94 20.82
CA HIS A 21 14.68 27.38 20.57
C HIS A 21 13.30 28.04 20.66
N ARG A 22 13.20 29.16 21.38
CA ARG A 22 11.99 29.98 21.46
C ARG A 22 12.03 31.12 20.45
N SER A 23 11.02 31.23 19.61
CA SER A 23 10.89 32.34 18.66
C SER A 23 10.21 33.54 19.33
N ILE A 24 10.92 34.67 19.40
CA ILE A 24 10.42 35.93 19.96
C ILE A 24 9.27 36.46 19.10
N PHE A 25 9.45 36.50 17.78
CA PHE A 25 8.42 36.96 16.85
C PHE A 25 7.15 36.12 16.93
N ALA A 26 7.27 34.78 16.91
CA ALA A 26 6.10 33.91 17.04
C ALA A 26 5.41 34.08 18.41
N SER A 27 6.19 34.25 19.49
CA SER A 27 5.63 34.51 20.81
C SER A 27 4.79 35.80 20.81
N VAL A 28 5.34 36.92 20.30
CA VAL A 28 4.64 38.20 20.27
C VAL A 28 3.38 38.13 19.39
N ILE A 29 3.50 37.60 18.17
CA ILE A 29 2.39 37.54 17.22
C ILE A 29 1.24 36.68 17.75
N TYR A 30 1.52 35.49 18.29
CA TYR A 30 0.45 34.60 18.76
C TYR A 30 -0.22 35.09 20.03
N TRP A 31 0.53 35.71 20.95
CA TRP A 31 -0.06 36.34 22.13
C TRP A 31 -0.88 37.58 21.77
N LEU A 32 -0.43 38.38 20.80
CA LEU A 32 -1.21 39.51 20.28
C LEU A 32 -2.53 39.01 19.70
N ILE A 33 -2.51 37.96 18.90
CA ILE A 33 -3.71 37.43 18.23
C ILE A 33 -4.66 36.76 19.22
N PHE A 34 -4.12 36.10 20.25
CA PHE A 34 -4.92 35.64 21.39
C PHE A 34 -5.71 36.79 22.03
N ILE A 35 -5.07 37.94 22.27
CA ILE A 35 -5.70 39.14 22.85
C ILE A 35 -6.73 39.74 21.88
N LEU A 36 -6.36 39.93 20.60
CA LEU A 36 -7.24 40.51 19.60
C LEU A 36 -8.52 39.67 19.39
N ARG A 37 -8.42 38.34 19.43
CA ARG A 37 -9.58 37.45 19.33
C ARG A 37 -10.59 37.61 20.48
N ILE A 38 -10.21 38.17 21.62
CA ILE A 38 -11.17 38.47 22.69
C ILE A 38 -12.19 39.52 22.25
N PHE A 39 -11.84 40.39 21.30
CA PHE A 39 -12.74 41.42 20.79
C PHE A 39 -13.61 40.95 19.62
N SER A 40 -13.44 39.71 19.15
CA SER A 40 -14.23 39.14 18.04
C SER A 40 -15.63 38.74 18.49
N PRO A 41 -16.72 39.31 17.92
CA PRO A 41 -18.09 38.93 18.28
C PRO A 41 -18.37 37.43 18.04
N LEU A 42 -17.78 36.83 17.00
CA LEU A 42 -17.92 35.40 16.73
C LEU A 42 -17.41 34.53 17.90
N GLN A 43 -16.32 34.93 18.56
CA GLN A 43 -15.81 34.16 19.71
C GLN A 43 -16.77 34.19 20.90
N TRP A 44 -17.44 35.33 21.11
CA TRP A 44 -18.48 35.46 22.16
C TRP A 44 -19.72 34.65 21.82
N ILE A 45 -20.16 34.63 20.56
CA ILE A 45 -21.27 33.79 20.10
C ILE A 45 -20.93 32.31 20.31
N LYS A 46 -19.71 31.88 19.93
CA LYS A 46 -19.21 30.52 20.16
C LYS A 46 -19.22 30.15 21.64
N LEU A 47 -18.78 31.06 22.51
CA LEU A 47 -18.81 30.83 23.95
C LEU A 47 -20.25 30.65 24.47
N SER A 48 -21.18 31.50 24.05
CA SER A 48 -22.60 31.42 24.44
C SER A 48 -23.26 30.13 23.97
N PHE A 49 -22.93 29.64 22.77
CA PHE A 49 -23.41 28.35 22.26
C PHE A 49 -22.85 27.14 23.00
N ARG A 50 -21.60 27.23 23.48
CA ARG A 50 -20.93 26.12 24.18
C ARG A 50 -21.39 25.97 25.63
N LYS A 51 -21.83 27.05 26.29
CA LYS A 51 -22.27 27.03 27.70
C LYS A 51 -23.41 26.02 28.00
N PRO A 52 -24.48 25.93 27.19
CA PRO A 52 -25.55 24.93 27.40
C PRO A 52 -25.12 23.50 27.06
N GLN A 53 -24.29 23.32 26.02
CA GLN A 53 -23.90 21.99 25.55
C GLN A 53 -22.83 21.32 26.43
N ALA A 54 -21.97 22.10 27.06
CA ALA A 54 -21.00 21.60 28.05
C ALA A 54 -21.67 21.05 29.32
N ALA A 55 -22.92 21.43 29.61
CA ALA A 55 -23.69 20.87 30.72
C ALA A 55 -24.30 19.48 30.40
N ASN A 56 -24.28 19.06 29.13
CA ASN A 56 -24.91 17.82 28.65
C ASN A 56 -23.92 16.76 28.14
N ASN A 57 -22.62 17.07 28.00
CA ASN A 57 -21.61 16.18 27.42
C ASN A 57 -20.35 16.17 28.29
N ASP A 58 -20.14 15.10 29.06
CA ASP A 58 -19.02 14.96 30.01
C ASP A 58 -17.68 14.49 29.39
N GLU A 59 -17.59 14.29 28.06
CA GLU A 59 -16.41 13.62 27.47
C GLU A 59 -15.61 14.43 26.42
N LYS A 60 -15.99 15.67 26.09
CA LYS A 60 -15.18 16.53 25.20
C LYS A 60 -14.72 17.81 25.89
N GLU A 61 -13.41 18.06 25.91
CA GLU A 61 -12.78 19.28 26.45
C GLU A 61 -13.31 20.58 25.82
N ARG A 62 -13.89 20.50 24.61
CA ARG A 62 -14.60 21.61 23.95
C ARG A 62 -15.65 21.07 22.97
N VAL A 63 -16.89 21.55 23.07
CA VAL A 63 -17.96 21.19 22.12
C VAL A 63 -17.75 21.90 20.78
N ASP A 64 -17.91 21.13 19.68
CA ASP A 64 -17.78 21.58 18.30
C ASP A 64 -18.84 22.65 17.96
N PHE A 65 -18.44 23.75 17.30
CA PHE A 65 -19.37 24.77 16.81
C PHE A 65 -19.73 24.44 15.37
N HIS A 66 -21.01 24.13 15.11
CA HIS A 66 -21.45 23.64 13.82
C HIS A 66 -21.19 24.64 12.68
N ALA A 67 -20.73 24.15 11.52
CA ALA A 67 -20.37 24.94 10.34
C ALA A 67 -21.49 25.92 9.92
N MET A 68 -22.72 25.40 9.81
CA MET A 68 -23.95 26.17 9.55
C MET A 68 -24.08 27.46 10.39
N HIS A 69 -23.68 27.46 11.67
CA HIS A 69 -23.77 28.66 12.51
C HIS A 69 -22.69 29.68 12.18
N SER A 70 -21.51 29.24 11.76
CA SER A 70 -20.45 30.13 11.27
C SER A 70 -20.84 30.74 9.92
N GLU A 71 -21.42 29.94 9.02
CA GLU A 71 -21.91 30.40 7.72
C GLU A 71 -23.03 31.43 7.88
N LEU A 72 -24.03 31.15 8.73
CA LEU A 72 -25.12 32.10 9.00
C LEU A 72 -24.59 33.41 9.58
N TYR A 73 -23.61 33.35 10.48
CA TYR A 73 -22.97 34.54 11.02
C TYR A 73 -22.28 35.37 9.94
N LEU A 74 -21.48 34.73 9.08
CA LEU A 74 -20.80 35.42 7.98
C LEU A 74 -21.79 36.03 6.98
N LEU A 75 -22.90 35.34 6.71
CA LEU A 75 -23.96 35.87 5.85
C LEU A 75 -24.62 37.11 6.46
N VAL A 76 -24.90 37.10 7.77
CA VAL A 76 -25.42 38.28 8.48
C VAL A 76 -24.45 39.45 8.40
N VAL A 77 -23.15 39.20 8.63
CA VAL A 77 -22.11 40.22 8.53
C VAL A 77 -22.03 40.81 7.12
N LEU A 78 -22.12 39.98 6.08
CA LEU A 78 -22.15 40.44 4.70
C LEU A 78 -23.40 41.29 4.43
N CYS A 79 -24.58 40.84 4.83
CA CYS A 79 -25.82 41.60 4.67
C CYS A 79 -25.76 42.96 5.37
N LEU A 80 -25.18 43.02 6.58
CA LEU A 80 -24.93 44.29 7.28
C LEU A 80 -23.95 45.17 6.50
N SER A 81 -22.86 44.62 5.97
CA SER A 81 -21.90 45.40 5.17
C SER A 81 -22.53 46.01 3.91
N LEU A 82 -23.40 45.25 3.23
CA LEU A 82 -24.16 45.71 2.08
C LEU A 82 -25.19 46.77 2.49
N ALA A 83 -25.87 46.59 3.62
CA ALA A 83 -26.81 47.57 4.14
C ALA A 83 -26.10 48.90 4.46
N PHE A 84 -24.97 48.87 5.17
CA PHE A 84 -24.21 50.08 5.46
C PHE A 84 -23.70 50.78 4.20
N TYR A 85 -23.27 50.01 3.19
CA TYR A 85 -22.75 50.58 1.94
C TYR A 85 -23.84 51.16 1.02
N PHE A 86 -24.97 50.46 0.84
CA PHE A 86 -26.02 50.85 -0.11
C PHE A 86 -27.15 51.68 0.50
N ILE A 87 -27.31 51.64 1.81
CA ILE A 87 -28.24 52.48 2.54
C ILE A 87 -27.36 53.56 3.15
N PRO A 88 -26.95 54.59 2.38
CA PRO A 88 -26.19 55.70 2.94
C PRO A 88 -26.94 56.19 4.17
N SER A 89 -26.22 56.55 5.23
CA SER A 89 -26.74 57.09 6.49
C SER A 89 -28.01 57.90 6.19
N PHE A 90 -29.19 57.31 6.38
CA PHE A 90 -30.48 57.88 5.94
C PHE A 90 -30.94 59.01 6.88
N ILE A 91 -29.97 59.66 7.50
CA ILE A 91 -30.10 60.50 8.68
C ILE A 91 -29.98 62.00 8.34
N PRO A 92 -29.25 62.50 7.31
CA PRO A 92 -29.20 63.94 7.09
C PRO A 92 -30.48 64.51 6.44
N ALA A 93 -31.54 63.71 6.23
CA ALA A 93 -32.74 64.14 5.51
C ALA A 93 -34.09 63.83 6.18
N LEU A 94 -34.14 63.40 7.45
CA LEU A 94 -35.41 63.32 8.19
C LEU A 94 -35.63 64.64 8.95
N PRO A 95 -36.51 65.55 8.46
CA PRO A 95 -36.76 66.81 9.13
C PRO A 95 -37.32 66.56 10.53
N GLY A 96 -36.62 67.03 11.57
CA GLY A 96 -37.08 67.00 12.97
C GLY A 96 -36.22 66.21 13.97
N ILE A 97 -35.13 65.55 13.53
CA ILE A 97 -34.21 64.86 14.44
C ILE A 97 -33.11 65.83 14.91
N PRO A 98 -32.86 65.99 16.23
CA PRO A 98 -31.77 66.80 16.76
C PRO A 98 -30.40 66.37 16.23
N GLU A 99 -29.55 67.35 15.88
CA GLU A 99 -28.19 67.13 15.35
C GLU A 99 -27.32 66.22 16.24
N ALA A 100 -27.47 66.32 17.57
CA ALA A 100 -26.77 65.45 18.51
C ALA A 100 -27.13 63.95 18.36
N ILE A 101 -28.38 63.63 17.99
CA ILE A 101 -28.81 62.25 17.74
C ILE A 101 -28.24 61.76 16.41
N ILE A 102 -28.18 62.64 15.39
CA ILE A 102 -27.59 62.34 14.09
C ILE A 102 -26.10 62.01 14.24
N SER A 103 -25.34 62.91 14.88
CA SER A 103 -23.91 62.67 15.15
C SER A 103 -23.67 61.43 16.02
N GLY A 104 -24.57 61.14 16.96
CA GLY A 104 -24.51 59.93 17.78
C GLY A 104 -24.73 58.64 16.98
N LEU A 105 -25.66 58.66 16.03
CA LEU A 105 -25.94 57.53 15.12
C LEU A 105 -24.81 57.34 14.11
N ASP A 106 -24.23 58.42 13.59
CA ASP A 106 -23.07 58.35 12.68
C ASP A 106 -21.85 57.76 13.40
N LEU A 107 -21.58 58.20 14.65
CA LEU A 107 -20.52 57.63 15.46
C LEU A 107 -20.77 56.14 15.74
N LEU A 108 -22.01 55.77 16.04
CA LEU A 108 -22.38 54.37 16.27
C LEU A 108 -22.20 53.52 15.01
N SER A 109 -22.63 54.03 13.85
CA SER A 109 -22.44 53.38 12.54
C SER A 109 -20.95 53.16 12.26
N TYR A 110 -20.14 54.20 12.42
CA TYR A 110 -18.68 54.13 12.25
C TYR A 110 -18.03 53.07 13.15
N LEU A 111 -18.45 52.99 14.43
CA LEU A 111 -17.97 51.99 15.37
C LEU A 111 -18.38 50.57 14.96
N ILE A 112 -19.61 50.38 14.48
CA ILE A 112 -20.10 49.06 14.02
C ILE A 112 -19.34 48.64 12.77
N VAL A 113 -19.23 49.52 11.77
CA VAL A 113 -18.49 49.23 10.52
C VAL A 113 -17.03 48.88 10.82
N SER A 114 -16.38 49.64 11.72
CA SER A 114 -15.02 49.35 12.18
C SER A 114 -14.91 48.00 12.89
N LEU A 115 -15.89 47.64 13.72
CA LEU A 115 -15.93 46.34 14.42
C LEU A 115 -16.11 45.17 13.44
N LEU A 116 -16.99 45.31 12.44
CA LEU A 116 -17.20 44.30 11.41
C LEU A 116 -15.96 44.15 10.52
N LEU A 117 -15.27 45.26 10.22
CA LEU A 117 -14.03 45.22 9.46
C LEU A 117 -12.95 44.50 10.27
N PHE A 118 -12.79 44.85 11.55
CA PHE A 118 -11.89 44.13 12.45
C PHE A 118 -12.20 42.64 12.52
N GLU A 119 -13.48 42.26 12.65
CA GLU A 119 -13.91 40.87 12.69
C GLU A 119 -13.50 40.11 11.42
N SER A 120 -13.76 40.69 10.25
CA SER A 120 -13.43 40.05 8.97
C SER A 120 -11.91 39.88 8.78
N VAL A 121 -11.10 40.87 9.16
CA VAL A 121 -9.63 40.81 9.13
C VAL A 121 -9.11 39.74 10.09
N MET A 122 -9.65 39.71 11.31
CA MET A 122 -9.30 38.71 12.31
C MET A 122 -9.70 37.30 11.87
N TRP A 123 -10.85 37.15 11.23
CA TRP A 123 -11.30 35.89 10.67
C TRP A 123 -10.29 35.37 9.64
N LEU A 124 -9.89 36.20 8.68
CA LEU A 124 -8.95 35.80 7.63
C LEU A 124 -7.60 35.41 8.22
N ILE A 125 -6.99 36.27 9.06
CA ILE A 125 -5.68 35.99 9.66
C ILE A 125 -5.74 34.73 10.55
N TYR A 126 -6.77 34.59 11.37
CA TYR A 126 -6.85 33.48 12.29
C TYR A 126 -7.15 32.15 11.59
N TYR A 127 -8.22 32.09 10.79
CA TYR A 127 -8.67 30.83 10.20
C TYR A 127 -7.81 30.38 9.02
N MET A 128 -7.22 31.31 8.25
CA MET A 128 -6.37 30.95 7.10
C MET A 128 -4.90 30.72 7.47
N LEU A 129 -4.36 31.31 8.54
CA LEU A 129 -2.91 31.21 8.85
C LEU A 129 -2.62 30.50 10.17
N LEU A 130 -3.34 30.87 11.24
CA LEU A 130 -2.85 30.63 12.59
C LEU A 130 -3.60 29.54 13.34
N ARG A 131 -4.77 29.14 12.86
CA ARG A 131 -5.59 28.13 13.52
C ARG A 131 -4.83 26.81 13.66
N ILE A 132 -4.24 26.29 12.59
CA ILE A 132 -3.46 25.04 12.60
C ILE A 132 -2.34 25.08 13.65
N LEU A 133 -1.77 26.26 13.89
CA LEU A 133 -0.65 26.45 14.80
C LEU A 133 -1.09 26.66 16.25
N ILE A 134 -2.31 27.18 16.48
CA ILE A 134 -2.85 27.53 17.80
C ILE A 134 -3.80 26.46 18.35
N GLU A 135 -4.60 25.80 17.50
CA GLU A 135 -5.61 24.80 17.88
C GLU A 135 -5.35 23.50 17.11
N LYS A 136 -4.64 22.54 17.73
CA LYS A 136 -4.27 21.25 17.12
C LYS A 136 -5.44 20.26 16.97
N HIS A 137 -6.49 20.39 17.77
CA HIS A 137 -7.65 19.50 17.75
C HIS A 137 -8.78 20.13 16.95
N LEU A 138 -9.18 19.46 15.87
CA LEU A 138 -10.13 19.94 14.88
C LEU A 138 -11.52 20.13 15.49
N THR A 139 -12.11 21.30 15.23
CA THR A 139 -13.55 21.60 15.37
C THR A 139 -14.07 22.02 13.99
N ILE A 140 -13.68 21.29 12.94
CA ILE A 140 -14.21 21.49 11.58
C ILE A 140 -14.63 20.15 11.00
N PHE A 141 -15.69 20.21 10.19
CA PHE A 141 -16.15 19.08 9.41
C PHE A 141 -15.35 18.93 8.11
N ASN A 142 -14.83 20.02 7.52
CA ASN A 142 -14.00 20.01 6.31
C ASN A 142 -13.16 21.31 6.16
N GLU A 143 -11.92 21.23 5.66
CA GLU A 143 -11.06 22.40 5.38
C GLU A 143 -11.59 23.29 4.25
N ALA A 144 -12.39 22.72 3.33
CA ALA A 144 -13.02 23.45 2.23
C ALA A 144 -14.01 24.55 2.70
N GLU A 145 -14.53 24.45 3.93
CA GLU A 145 -15.47 25.42 4.51
C GLU A 145 -14.90 26.85 4.49
N TYR A 146 -13.61 27.03 4.83
CA TYR A 146 -12.98 28.34 4.84
C TYR A 146 -12.72 28.89 3.45
N PHE A 147 -12.42 28.02 2.49
CA PHE A 147 -12.21 28.42 1.11
C PHE A 147 -13.52 28.90 0.47
N ILE A 148 -14.64 28.22 0.77
CA ILE A 148 -15.98 28.62 0.32
C ILE A 148 -16.41 29.95 0.99
N ALA A 149 -16.07 30.14 2.27
CA ALA A 149 -16.41 31.36 3.01
C ALA A 149 -15.55 32.59 2.62
N LEU A 150 -14.33 32.36 2.12
CA LEU A 150 -13.35 33.42 1.83
C LEU A 150 -13.88 34.52 0.88
N PRO A 151 -14.52 34.23 -0.27
CA PRO A 151 -15.08 35.27 -1.14
C PRO A 151 -16.07 36.19 -0.42
N PHE A 152 -16.89 35.65 0.48
CA PHE A 152 -17.88 36.42 1.23
C PHE A 152 -17.22 37.32 2.28
N VAL A 153 -16.14 36.84 2.92
CA VAL A 153 -15.35 37.62 3.89
C VAL A 153 -14.60 38.75 3.18
N LEU A 154 -14.01 38.49 2.01
CA LEU A 154 -13.34 39.52 1.20
C LEU A 154 -14.34 40.56 0.69
N ALA A 155 -15.51 40.13 0.19
CA ALA A 155 -16.57 41.04 -0.23
C ALA A 155 -17.00 41.96 0.92
N THR A 156 -17.21 41.40 2.11
CA THR A 156 -17.51 42.16 3.34
C THR A 156 -16.45 43.23 3.60
N GLN A 157 -15.16 42.88 3.54
CA GLN A 157 -14.07 43.84 3.75
C GLN A 157 -14.10 44.98 2.74
N PHE A 158 -14.34 44.67 1.46
CA PHE A 158 -14.38 45.69 0.41
C PHE A 158 -15.53 46.68 0.61
N PHE A 159 -16.73 46.20 0.96
CA PHE A 159 -17.87 47.08 1.27
C PHE A 159 -17.62 47.95 2.50
N LEU A 160 -17.10 47.37 3.58
CA LEU A 160 -16.83 48.13 4.81
C LEU A 160 -15.70 49.16 4.64
N LEU A 161 -14.65 48.82 3.89
CA LEU A 161 -13.57 49.75 3.56
C LEU A 161 -14.07 50.88 2.66
N ALA A 162 -14.90 50.57 1.66
CA ALA A 162 -15.48 51.57 0.77
C ALA A 162 -16.32 52.57 1.57
N GLU A 163 -17.13 52.08 2.51
CA GLU A 163 -17.93 52.91 3.42
C GLU A 163 -17.05 53.79 4.33
N LEU A 164 -16.06 53.22 5.03
CA LEU A 164 -15.19 53.99 5.94
C LEU A 164 -14.37 55.06 5.23
N LEU A 165 -14.03 54.83 3.96
CA LEU A 165 -13.20 55.73 3.17
C LEU A 165 -14.03 56.70 2.33
N GLY A 166 -15.35 56.48 2.22
CA GLY A 166 -16.22 57.28 1.37
C GLY A 166 -15.91 57.13 -0.12
N VAL A 167 -15.44 55.96 -0.56
CA VAL A 167 -15.04 55.69 -1.96
C VAL A 167 -15.86 54.56 -2.57
N GLY A 168 -15.77 54.39 -3.89
CA GLY A 168 -16.39 53.25 -4.57
C GLY A 168 -15.73 51.92 -4.20
N VAL A 169 -16.51 50.84 -4.11
CA VAL A 169 -15.97 49.47 -3.92
C VAL A 169 -15.03 49.08 -5.06
N SER A 170 -15.25 49.60 -6.28
CA SER A 170 -14.36 49.42 -7.42
C SER A 170 -12.95 49.98 -7.17
N GLU A 171 -12.85 51.12 -6.48
CA GLU A 171 -11.56 51.71 -6.11
C GLU A 171 -10.85 50.84 -5.07
N VAL A 172 -11.57 50.39 -4.03
CA VAL A 172 -11.01 49.50 -2.99
C VAL A 172 -10.52 48.18 -3.61
N LEU A 173 -11.30 47.60 -4.52
CA LEU A 173 -10.94 46.38 -5.22
C LEU A 173 -9.69 46.58 -6.09
N ALA A 174 -9.62 47.68 -6.84
CA ALA A 174 -8.45 48.00 -7.66
C ALA A 174 -7.20 48.18 -6.81
N LEU A 175 -7.29 48.88 -5.67
CA LEU A 175 -6.20 49.03 -4.72
C LEU A 175 -5.75 47.69 -4.12
N ALA A 176 -6.69 46.84 -3.71
CA ALA A 176 -6.38 45.54 -3.11
C ALA A 176 -5.74 44.55 -4.11
N LEU A 177 -6.10 44.66 -5.40
CA LEU A 177 -5.54 43.83 -6.48
C LEU A 177 -4.37 44.49 -7.21
N ASN A 178 -3.96 45.69 -6.79
CA ASN A 178 -2.89 46.48 -7.41
C ASN A 178 -3.13 46.71 -8.92
N LEU A 179 -4.37 47.04 -9.29
CA LEU A 179 -4.80 47.37 -10.64
C LEU A 179 -4.82 48.90 -10.82
N ASP A 180 -4.46 49.37 -12.02
CA ASP A 180 -4.55 50.78 -12.38
C ASP A 180 -6.01 51.26 -12.36
N PHE A 181 -6.29 52.33 -11.61
CA PHE A 181 -7.62 52.95 -11.53
C PHE A 181 -7.52 54.44 -11.83
N GLU A 182 -8.30 54.92 -12.80
CA GLU A 182 -8.34 56.34 -13.12
C GLU A 182 -9.17 57.11 -12.07
N GLY A 183 -8.56 58.11 -11.44
CA GLY A 183 -9.25 59.02 -10.53
C GLY A 183 -9.39 58.54 -9.09
N TYR A 184 -8.33 57.97 -8.50
CA TYR A 184 -8.29 57.65 -7.07
C TYR A 184 -8.72 58.83 -6.19
N GLN A 185 -9.67 58.58 -5.29
CA GLN A 185 -10.14 59.54 -4.29
C GLN A 185 -9.54 59.27 -2.91
N ALA A 186 -9.06 58.05 -2.65
CA ALA A 186 -8.42 57.69 -1.40
C ALA A 186 -7.06 58.39 -1.21
N ALA A 187 -6.71 58.74 0.02
CA ALA A 187 -5.40 59.31 0.34
C ALA A 187 -4.24 58.34 0.04
N GLN A 188 -3.07 58.86 -0.34
CA GLN A 188 -1.90 58.05 -0.73
C GLN A 188 -1.45 57.03 0.33
N THR A 189 -1.57 57.38 1.62
CA THR A 189 -1.29 56.47 2.74
C THR A 189 -2.29 55.31 2.82
N THR A 190 -3.57 55.60 2.57
CA THR A 190 -4.64 54.60 2.49
C THR A 190 -4.44 53.67 1.30
N GLN A 191 -4.07 54.22 0.14
CA GLN A 191 -3.75 53.44 -1.06
C GLN A 191 -2.61 52.44 -0.78
N LEU A 192 -1.51 52.91 -0.18
CA LEU A 192 -0.38 52.06 0.20
C LEU A 192 -0.78 50.98 1.22
N ALA A 193 -1.61 51.34 2.21
CA ALA A 193 -2.08 50.39 3.21
C ALA A 193 -2.93 49.27 2.59
N ILE A 194 -3.94 49.63 1.77
CA ILE A 194 -4.82 48.65 1.11
C ILE A 194 -4.02 47.77 0.14
N GLY A 195 -3.12 48.35 -0.65
CA GLY A 195 -2.26 47.58 -1.56
C GLY A 195 -1.34 46.60 -0.82
N THR A 196 -0.76 47.01 0.31
CA THR A 196 0.06 46.12 1.16
C THR A 196 -0.76 44.99 1.76
N PHE A 197 -1.98 45.28 2.25
CA PHE A 197 -2.91 44.27 2.74
C PHE A 197 -3.30 43.27 1.64
N GLY A 198 -3.59 43.77 0.43
CA GLY A 198 -3.90 42.95 -0.74
C GLY A 198 -2.78 41.98 -1.12
N TYR A 199 -1.52 42.45 -1.08
CA TYR A 199 -0.36 41.60 -1.31
C TYR A 199 -0.22 40.49 -0.25
N ILE A 200 -0.39 40.83 1.02
CA ILE A 200 -0.36 39.86 2.13
C ILE A 200 -1.46 38.81 1.94
N TYR A 201 -2.68 39.23 1.60
CA TYR A 201 -3.80 38.32 1.38
C TYR A 201 -3.59 37.42 0.17
N THR A 202 -3.05 37.94 -0.92
CA THR A 202 -2.71 37.15 -2.10
C THR A 202 -1.70 36.05 -1.74
N ALA A 203 -0.64 36.39 -1.00
CA ALA A 203 0.33 35.41 -0.51
C ALA A 203 -0.29 34.36 0.41
N LEU A 204 -1.18 34.78 1.33
CA LEU A 204 -1.90 33.88 2.24
C LEU A 204 -2.83 32.92 1.50
N ILE A 205 -3.56 33.42 0.50
CA ILE A 205 -4.49 32.62 -0.32
C ILE A 205 -3.70 31.61 -1.15
N ILE A 206 -2.62 32.03 -1.81
CA ILE A 206 -1.75 31.12 -2.58
C ILE A 206 -1.15 30.04 -1.66
N ALA A 207 -0.63 30.41 -0.49
CA ALA A 207 -0.07 29.46 0.46
C ALA A 207 -1.11 28.42 0.92
N ASN A 208 -2.35 28.84 1.16
CA ASN A 208 -3.43 27.93 1.53
C ASN A 208 -3.90 27.05 0.37
N ILE A 209 -4.01 27.59 -0.85
CA ILE A 209 -4.32 26.78 -2.05
C ILE A 209 -3.26 25.70 -2.26
N ILE A 210 -1.97 26.03 -2.12
CA ILE A 210 -0.87 25.06 -2.23
C ILE A 210 -0.98 23.96 -1.18
N ASN A 211 -1.39 24.29 0.06
CA ASN A 211 -1.57 23.32 1.13
C ASN A 211 -2.85 22.46 0.97
N LEU A 212 -3.89 22.99 0.33
CA LEU A 212 -5.17 22.31 0.06
C LEU A 212 -5.14 21.41 -1.17
N ILE A 213 -4.27 21.69 -2.13
CA ILE A 213 -3.94 20.72 -3.18
C ILE A 213 -3.30 19.56 -2.43
N PRO A 214 -3.95 18.37 -2.36
CA PRO A 214 -3.31 17.21 -1.75
C PRO A 214 -1.97 17.11 -2.45
N ALA A 215 -0.88 17.17 -1.69
CA ALA A 215 0.45 17.03 -2.25
C ALA A 215 0.35 15.85 -3.19
N ILE A 216 0.46 16.10 -4.51
CA ILE A 216 0.67 15.01 -5.47
C ILE A 216 1.81 14.27 -4.81
N PRO A 217 1.63 13.03 -4.32
CA PRO A 217 2.67 12.39 -3.55
C PRO A 217 3.82 12.31 -4.52
N VAL A 218 4.79 13.21 -4.34
CA VAL A 218 6.07 13.15 -5.03
C VAL A 218 6.62 11.90 -4.40
N GLY A 219 6.38 10.78 -5.08
CA GLY A 219 6.57 9.44 -4.55
C GLY A 219 8.02 9.31 -4.15
N ARG A 220 8.34 9.66 -2.90
CA ARG A 220 9.52 9.11 -2.26
C ARG A 220 9.23 7.63 -2.28
N ARG A 221 10.00 6.91 -3.11
CA ARG A 221 9.90 5.45 -3.11
C ARG A 221 9.99 5.02 -1.64
N PRO A 222 8.99 4.27 -1.17
CA PRO A 222 8.85 3.99 0.25
C PRO A 222 10.07 3.23 0.77
N ASN A 223 10.29 3.19 2.08
CA ASN A 223 11.32 2.31 2.61
C ASN A 223 10.79 0.87 2.61
N ILE A 224 11.67 -0.12 2.46
CA ILE A 224 11.35 -1.54 2.65
C ILE A 224 12.20 -2.09 3.78
N THR A 225 11.56 -2.86 4.66
CA THR A 225 12.23 -3.68 5.66
C THR A 225 12.00 -5.15 5.35
N ILE A 226 13.07 -5.93 5.18
CA ILE A 226 13.01 -7.39 5.08
C ILE A 226 13.19 -7.97 6.49
N ILE A 227 12.29 -8.87 6.87
CA ILE A 227 12.29 -9.60 8.12
C ILE A 227 12.89 -10.98 7.81
N GLY A 228 14.06 -11.29 8.38
CA GLY A 228 14.87 -12.45 8.05
C GLY A 228 16.08 -12.09 7.18
N ALA A 229 17.14 -12.90 7.29
CA ALA A 229 18.42 -12.68 6.60
C ALA A 229 18.99 -13.97 5.95
N GLY A 230 18.12 -14.94 5.64
CA GLY A 230 18.53 -16.22 5.05
C GLY A 230 18.95 -16.14 3.58
N ASP A 231 19.25 -17.30 2.99
CA ASP A 231 19.79 -17.42 1.62
C ASP A 231 18.94 -16.72 0.55
N VAL A 232 17.62 -16.79 0.66
CA VAL A 232 16.70 -16.14 -0.27
C VAL A 232 16.88 -14.63 -0.24
N VAL A 233 17.08 -14.03 0.94
CA VAL A 233 17.30 -12.59 1.08
C VAL A 233 18.66 -12.21 0.50
N ARG A 234 19.72 -12.90 0.91
CA ARG A 234 21.10 -12.60 0.53
C ARG A 234 21.36 -12.74 -0.97
N HIS A 235 20.87 -13.82 -1.57
CA HIS A 235 21.24 -14.20 -2.93
C HIS A 235 20.18 -13.89 -3.99
N ARG A 236 18.95 -13.51 -3.58
CA ARG A 236 17.83 -13.31 -4.52
C ARG A 236 17.13 -11.97 -4.30
N MET A 237 16.45 -11.77 -3.16
CA MET A 237 15.62 -10.57 -2.94
C MET A 237 16.42 -9.28 -2.87
N LEU A 238 17.45 -9.22 -2.03
CA LEU A 238 18.24 -8.00 -1.88
C LEU A 238 18.95 -7.60 -3.19
N PRO A 239 19.62 -8.54 -3.91
CA PRO A 239 20.14 -8.25 -5.24
C PRO A 239 19.07 -7.78 -6.24
N ALA A 240 17.86 -8.34 -6.23
CA ALA A 240 16.77 -7.90 -7.11
C ALA A 240 16.29 -6.48 -6.80
N LEU A 241 16.16 -6.13 -5.50
CA LEU A 241 15.75 -4.79 -5.06
C LEU A 241 16.80 -3.72 -5.45
N LEU A 242 18.09 -4.02 -5.31
CA LEU A 242 19.18 -3.07 -5.56
C LEU A 242 19.65 -3.05 -7.02
N GLY A 243 19.70 -4.21 -7.69
CA GLY A 243 20.34 -4.41 -8.98
C GLY A 243 19.72 -3.58 -10.10
N LYS A 244 18.38 -3.55 -10.20
CA LYS A 244 17.64 -2.69 -11.15
C LYS A 244 17.33 -1.31 -10.59
N LYS A 245 17.95 -0.94 -9.47
CA LYS A 245 17.66 0.28 -8.70
C LYS A 245 16.16 0.43 -8.44
N LEU A 246 15.49 -0.67 -8.10
CA LEU A 246 14.10 -0.62 -7.67
C LEU A 246 14.02 0.18 -6.37
N TYR A 247 14.99 -0.07 -5.48
CA TYR A 247 15.24 0.71 -4.26
C TYR A 247 16.71 1.16 -4.20
N LEU A 248 16.96 2.31 -3.58
CA LEU A 248 18.30 2.72 -3.18
C LEU A 248 18.71 1.99 -1.90
N PRO A 249 20.00 1.71 -1.66
CA PRO A 249 20.43 0.96 -0.49
C PRO A 249 19.93 1.53 0.85
N GLY A 250 19.93 2.86 1.01
CA GLY A 250 19.43 3.51 2.23
C GLY A 250 17.93 3.35 2.48
N GLN A 251 17.16 2.99 1.45
CA GLN A 251 15.72 2.73 1.53
C GLN A 251 15.41 1.30 1.97
N VAL A 252 16.38 0.38 1.84
CA VAL A 252 16.24 -1.01 2.25
C VAL A 252 16.82 -1.19 3.65
N ALA A 253 16.14 -2.00 4.47
CA ALA A 253 16.65 -2.46 5.75
C ALA A 253 16.42 -3.95 5.94
N ILE A 254 17.28 -4.60 6.72
CA ILE A 254 17.12 -6.01 7.11
C ILE A 254 17.07 -6.11 8.63
N ILE A 255 16.08 -6.83 9.15
CA ILE A 255 15.97 -7.15 10.57
C ILE A 255 15.82 -8.65 10.75
N SER A 256 16.65 -9.27 11.57
CA SER A 256 16.67 -10.73 11.73
C SER A 256 17.13 -11.12 13.13
N SER A 257 16.76 -12.32 13.58
CA SER A 257 17.29 -12.91 14.82
C SER A 257 18.78 -13.19 14.73
N ASP A 258 19.27 -13.50 13.53
CA ASP A 258 20.67 -13.73 13.25
C ASP A 258 21.04 -13.21 11.86
N ILE A 259 22.24 -12.68 11.73
CA ILE A 259 22.84 -12.21 10.48
C ILE A 259 24.33 -12.52 10.54
N ASP A 260 24.80 -13.41 9.66
CA ASP A 260 26.22 -13.77 9.59
C ASP A 260 27.12 -12.54 9.42
N GLN A 261 28.30 -12.56 10.05
CA GLN A 261 29.25 -11.44 9.98
C GLN A 261 29.62 -11.07 8.54
N SER A 262 29.84 -12.08 7.68
CA SER A 262 30.14 -11.85 6.26
C SER A 262 29.02 -11.11 5.54
N PHE A 263 27.76 -11.37 5.90
CA PHE A 263 26.62 -10.69 5.32
C PHE A 263 26.47 -9.28 5.91
N GLN A 264 26.68 -9.09 7.22
CA GLN A 264 26.70 -7.74 7.82
C GLN A 264 27.73 -6.82 7.16
N ASP A 265 28.93 -7.34 6.87
CA ASP A 265 29.98 -6.56 6.23
C ASP A 265 29.62 -6.19 4.78
N GLN A 266 28.95 -7.10 4.07
CA GLN A 266 28.35 -6.82 2.77
C GLN A 266 27.27 -5.71 2.87
N LEU A 267 26.35 -5.80 3.83
CA LEU A 267 25.29 -4.79 4.02
C LEU A 267 25.85 -3.41 4.34
N LYS A 268 26.90 -3.33 5.17
CA LYS A 268 27.61 -2.06 5.44
C LYS A 268 28.23 -1.49 4.17
N LYS A 269 28.89 -2.33 3.38
CA LYS A 269 29.52 -1.93 2.11
C LYS A 269 28.48 -1.42 1.11
N ASP A 270 27.33 -2.08 1.04
CA ASP A 270 26.25 -1.72 0.11
C ASP A 270 25.45 -0.50 0.60
N GLY A 271 25.57 -0.11 1.88
CA GLY A 271 24.84 1.01 2.48
C GLY A 271 23.41 0.66 2.91
N VAL A 272 23.14 -0.61 3.16
CA VAL A 272 21.85 -1.14 3.61
C VAL A 272 21.79 -1.14 5.14
N ALA A 273 20.71 -0.60 5.70
CA ALA A 273 20.53 -0.59 7.15
C ALA A 273 20.21 -2.00 7.67
N PHE A 274 20.73 -2.40 8.84
CA PHE A 274 20.33 -3.67 9.44
C PHE A 274 20.27 -3.62 10.97
N GLN A 275 19.50 -4.54 11.55
CA GLN A 275 19.38 -4.74 12.99
C GLN A 275 19.30 -6.23 13.32
N VAL A 276 20.09 -6.67 14.29
CA VAL A 276 20.00 -8.02 14.87
C VAL A 276 19.11 -7.94 16.11
N LEU A 277 18.09 -8.79 16.19
CA LEU A 277 17.19 -8.85 17.33
C LEU A 277 17.91 -9.41 18.56
N LYS A 278 17.46 -9.02 19.76
CA LYS A 278 18.07 -9.48 21.00
C LYS A 278 17.90 -11.00 21.18
N SER A 279 19.02 -11.68 21.46
CA SER A 279 19.03 -13.10 21.83
C SER A 279 18.25 -13.33 23.13
N GLY A 280 17.43 -14.38 23.17
CA GLY A 280 16.64 -14.76 24.34
C GLY A 280 15.30 -14.02 24.54
N ALA A 281 14.96 -13.05 23.68
CA ALA A 281 13.63 -12.44 23.70
C ALA A 281 12.53 -13.45 23.31
N SER A 282 11.34 -13.30 23.89
CA SER A 282 10.17 -14.11 23.52
C SER A 282 9.78 -13.87 22.05
N SER A 283 9.02 -14.80 21.45
CA SER A 283 8.54 -14.65 20.07
C SER A 283 7.71 -13.37 19.91
N GLU A 284 6.85 -13.06 20.89
CA GLU A 284 6.02 -11.85 20.89
C GLU A 284 6.87 -10.58 20.98
N ASP A 285 7.88 -10.55 21.86
CA ASP A 285 8.78 -9.40 22.00
C ASP A 285 9.54 -9.12 20.69
N LYS A 286 10.00 -10.17 20.01
CA LYS A 286 10.67 -10.05 18.70
C LYS A 286 9.73 -9.45 17.65
N VAL A 287 8.49 -9.92 17.58
CA VAL A 287 7.48 -9.38 16.66
C VAL A 287 7.22 -7.89 16.94
N GLN A 288 7.07 -7.51 18.21
CA GLN A 288 6.87 -6.10 18.58
C GLN A 288 8.09 -5.22 18.26
N GLU A 289 9.30 -5.71 18.47
CA GLU A 289 10.53 -5.01 18.11
C GLU A 289 10.62 -4.77 16.59
N VAL A 290 10.27 -5.78 15.79
CA VAL A 290 10.21 -5.69 14.32
C VAL A 290 9.16 -4.65 13.88
N VAL A 291 7.94 -4.72 14.40
CA VAL A 291 6.87 -3.74 14.09
C VAL A 291 7.31 -2.32 14.45
N LYS A 292 7.93 -2.14 15.62
CA LYS A 292 8.45 -0.83 16.06
C LYS A 292 9.54 -0.31 15.13
N PHE A 293 10.43 -1.17 14.68
CA PHE A 293 11.49 -0.83 13.71
C PHE A 293 10.90 -0.37 12.37
N ILE A 294 9.92 -1.12 11.85
CA ILE A 294 9.22 -0.81 10.59
C ILE A 294 8.51 0.54 10.68
N LYS A 295 7.73 0.76 11.75
CA LYS A 295 7.02 2.03 11.99
C LYS A 295 7.98 3.22 12.08
N LYS A 296 9.11 3.06 12.79
CA LYS A 296 10.13 4.11 12.92
C LYS A 296 10.73 4.51 11.57
N ARG A 297 10.87 3.56 10.64
CA ARG A 297 11.39 3.80 9.29
C ARG A 297 10.31 4.19 8.29
N SER A 298 9.03 4.14 8.68
CA SER A 298 7.89 4.28 7.77
C SER A 298 8.04 3.38 6.55
N SER A 299 8.37 2.10 6.79
CA SER A 299 8.63 1.12 5.73
C SER A 299 7.48 0.15 5.54
N TYR A 300 7.43 -0.45 4.34
CA TYR A 300 6.72 -1.68 4.08
C TYR A 300 7.56 -2.89 4.48
N ALA A 301 6.94 -4.06 4.57
CA ALA A 301 7.60 -5.25 5.08
C ALA A 301 7.69 -6.37 4.04
N ILE A 302 8.75 -7.17 4.10
CA ILE A 302 8.84 -8.47 3.44
C ILE A 302 9.16 -9.50 4.52
N ILE A 303 8.29 -10.48 4.71
CA ILE A 303 8.53 -11.62 5.61
C ILE A 303 9.25 -12.70 4.82
N ALA A 304 10.51 -12.93 5.16
CA ALA A 304 11.39 -13.97 4.59
C ALA A 304 12.10 -14.75 5.71
N THR A 305 11.34 -15.08 6.75
CA THR A 305 11.77 -15.89 7.89
C THR A 305 11.44 -17.36 7.65
N PRO A 306 11.84 -18.28 8.55
CA PRO A 306 11.29 -19.64 8.54
C PRO A 306 9.76 -19.62 8.71
N THR A 307 9.08 -20.54 8.01
CA THR A 307 7.62 -20.61 7.90
C THR A 307 6.89 -20.56 9.25
N GLU A 308 7.44 -21.23 10.27
CA GLU A 308 6.90 -21.29 11.64
C GLU A 308 6.68 -19.92 12.29
N SER A 309 7.33 -18.88 11.77
CA SER A 309 7.21 -17.51 12.29
C SER A 309 6.34 -16.59 11.42
N HIS A 310 5.94 -17.04 10.22
CA HIS A 310 5.18 -16.22 9.27
C HIS A 310 3.88 -15.71 9.87
N PHE A 311 3.09 -16.60 10.48
CA PHE A 311 1.76 -16.26 10.99
C PHE A 311 1.80 -15.14 12.03
N GLY A 312 2.79 -15.16 12.94
CA GLY A 312 2.99 -14.12 13.95
C GLY A 312 3.25 -12.74 13.33
N TYR A 313 4.12 -12.67 12.31
CA TYR A 313 4.39 -11.41 11.60
C TYR A 313 3.21 -10.96 10.74
N VAL A 314 2.56 -11.85 10.00
CA VAL A 314 1.37 -11.55 9.18
C VAL A 314 0.29 -10.91 10.06
N SER A 315 -0.04 -11.55 11.19
CA SER A 315 -1.04 -11.06 12.14
C SER A 315 -0.69 -9.67 12.69
N ALA A 316 0.57 -9.47 13.10
CA ALA A 316 1.02 -8.20 13.66
C ALA A 316 1.04 -7.06 12.64
N LEU A 317 1.50 -7.32 11.40
CA LEU A 317 1.55 -6.32 10.35
C LEU A 317 0.14 -5.96 9.84
N ALA A 318 -0.75 -6.95 9.70
CA ALA A 318 -2.14 -6.73 9.33
C ALA A 318 -2.88 -5.88 10.36
N LYS A 319 -2.71 -6.17 11.67
CA LYS A 319 -3.27 -5.39 12.77
C LYS A 319 -2.85 -3.92 12.73
N GLU A 320 -1.62 -3.67 12.30
CA GLU A 320 -1.04 -2.33 12.21
C GLU A 320 -1.30 -1.64 10.87
N GLY A 321 -1.99 -2.30 9.95
CA GLY A 321 -2.27 -1.80 8.61
C GLY A 321 -1.01 -1.61 7.75
N ILE A 322 0.10 -2.28 8.08
CA ILE A 322 1.34 -2.20 7.29
C ILE A 322 1.17 -3.08 6.04
N VAL A 323 1.56 -2.60 4.87
CA VAL A 323 1.59 -3.43 3.65
C VAL A 323 2.80 -4.33 3.70
N PHE A 324 2.59 -5.61 3.39
CA PHE A 324 3.64 -6.60 3.49
C PHE A 324 3.62 -7.61 2.35
N GLY A 325 4.78 -8.18 2.05
CA GLY A 325 4.92 -9.40 1.26
C GLY A 325 5.34 -10.56 2.16
N VAL A 326 4.97 -11.78 1.82
CA VAL A 326 5.30 -12.99 2.61
C VAL A 326 5.75 -14.13 1.71
N GLU A 327 6.86 -14.76 2.09
CA GLU A 327 7.40 -15.94 1.42
C GLU A 327 6.52 -17.18 1.62
N LYS A 328 6.72 -18.15 0.72
CA LYS A 328 6.01 -19.43 0.79
C LYS A 328 6.71 -20.41 1.75
N PRO A 329 5.97 -21.38 2.31
CA PRO A 329 4.51 -21.41 2.42
C PRO A 329 4.02 -20.38 3.44
N LEU A 330 2.75 -20.01 3.38
CA LEU A 330 2.23 -18.95 4.27
C LEU A 330 2.18 -19.38 5.74
N VAL A 331 1.92 -20.65 6.00
CA VAL A 331 1.77 -21.24 7.34
C VAL A 331 2.50 -22.58 7.40
N ALA A 332 2.98 -22.95 8.58
CA ALA A 332 3.75 -24.18 8.80
C ALA A 332 2.85 -25.35 9.19
N THR A 333 1.69 -25.08 9.78
CA THR A 333 0.83 -26.13 10.36
C THR A 333 -0.60 -26.07 9.88
N ALA A 334 -1.27 -27.24 9.90
CA ALA A 334 -2.69 -27.36 9.67
C ALA A 334 -3.54 -26.54 10.66
N ALA A 335 -3.06 -26.37 11.89
CA ALA A 335 -3.73 -25.57 12.92
C ALA A 335 -3.71 -24.07 12.56
N GLU A 336 -2.56 -23.55 12.15
CA GLU A 336 -2.46 -22.17 11.64
C GLU A 336 -3.33 -21.95 10.41
N LEU A 337 -3.36 -22.93 9.48
CA LEU A 337 -4.23 -22.87 8.30
C LEU A 337 -5.72 -22.80 8.68
N ALA A 338 -6.15 -23.60 9.66
CA ALA A 338 -7.52 -23.60 10.16
C ALA A 338 -7.91 -22.26 10.81
N VAL A 339 -6.96 -21.56 11.44
CA VAL A 339 -7.17 -20.21 11.98
C VAL A 339 -7.17 -19.16 10.88
N LEU A 340 -6.27 -19.28 9.89
CA LEU A 340 -6.10 -18.30 8.83
C LEU A 340 -7.29 -18.29 7.86
N ARG A 341 -7.87 -19.45 7.54
CA ARG A 341 -8.99 -19.60 6.59
C ARG A 341 -10.19 -18.69 6.89
N PRO A 342 -10.75 -18.62 8.12
CA PRO A 342 -11.89 -17.74 8.41
C PRO A 342 -11.54 -16.25 8.42
N CYS A 343 -10.28 -15.85 8.58
CA CYS A 343 -9.85 -14.45 8.65
C CYS A 343 -8.94 -14.03 7.49
N GLN A 344 -8.88 -14.83 6.42
CA GLN A 344 -7.96 -14.68 5.30
C GLN A 344 -8.04 -13.29 4.65
N ASP A 345 -9.26 -12.81 4.39
CA ASP A 345 -9.49 -11.53 3.72
C ASP A 345 -9.05 -10.36 4.58
N GLN A 346 -9.15 -10.49 5.91
CA GLN A 346 -8.71 -9.46 6.85
C GLN A 346 -7.18 -9.44 6.99
N LEU A 347 -6.55 -10.61 7.17
CA LEU A 347 -5.11 -10.70 7.37
C LEU A 347 -4.34 -10.36 6.10
N MET A 348 -4.80 -10.81 4.94
CA MET A 348 -4.13 -10.60 3.65
C MET A 348 -4.73 -9.45 2.83
N ALA A 349 -5.59 -8.61 3.44
CA ALA A 349 -6.11 -7.38 2.81
C ALA A 349 -5.00 -6.51 2.20
N ARG A 350 -3.84 -6.45 2.89
CA ARG A 350 -2.62 -5.72 2.49
C ARG A 350 -1.39 -6.62 2.38
N GLY A 351 -1.60 -7.93 2.24
CA GLY A 351 -0.55 -8.93 2.19
C GLY A 351 -0.38 -9.48 0.79
N PHE A 352 0.84 -9.46 0.25
CA PHE A 352 1.22 -10.04 -1.04
C PHE A 352 1.91 -11.39 -0.84
N LEU A 353 1.43 -12.45 -1.48
CA LEU A 353 2.09 -13.75 -1.42
C LEU A 353 3.13 -13.90 -2.55
N PHE A 354 4.38 -14.16 -2.19
CA PHE A 354 5.40 -14.55 -3.15
C PHE A 354 5.17 -16.01 -3.59
N SER A 355 5.21 -16.24 -4.90
CA SER A 355 5.09 -17.57 -5.51
C SER A 355 6.08 -17.68 -6.66
N TYR A 356 7.29 -18.16 -6.35
CA TYR A 356 8.37 -18.27 -7.32
C TYR A 356 8.01 -19.15 -8.53
N TYR A 357 7.25 -20.24 -8.31
CA TYR A 357 6.89 -21.09 -9.43
C TYR A 357 5.78 -20.50 -10.30
N TRP A 358 4.79 -19.81 -9.72
CA TRP A 358 3.66 -19.26 -10.48
C TRP A 358 3.91 -17.87 -11.08
N LEU A 359 4.51 -16.96 -10.29
CA LEU A 359 4.69 -15.55 -10.67
C LEU A 359 6.03 -15.27 -11.36
N GLU A 360 6.99 -16.19 -11.28
CA GLU A 360 8.33 -16.01 -11.89
C GLU A 360 8.62 -17.08 -12.94
N LYS A 361 8.60 -18.36 -12.55
CA LYS A 361 8.96 -19.48 -13.44
C LYS A 361 7.91 -19.75 -14.50
N ALA A 362 6.64 -19.87 -14.10
CA ALA A 362 5.50 -20.11 -14.96
C ALA A 362 4.81 -18.83 -15.45
N LEU A 363 5.42 -17.65 -15.27
CA LEU A 363 4.83 -16.37 -15.69
C LEU A 363 4.31 -16.38 -17.16
N PRO A 364 5.01 -16.96 -18.15
CA PRO A 364 4.50 -17.04 -19.51
C PRO A 364 3.18 -17.83 -19.62
N LEU A 365 3.07 -18.95 -18.90
CA LEU A 365 1.85 -19.74 -18.83
C LEU A 365 0.74 -18.97 -18.09
N ASN A 366 1.06 -18.40 -16.93
CA ASN A 366 0.13 -17.59 -16.14
C ASN A 366 -0.44 -16.43 -16.96
N TYR A 367 0.41 -15.72 -17.71
CA TYR A 367 -0.03 -14.68 -18.63
C TYR A 367 -0.93 -15.23 -19.74
N PHE A 368 -0.62 -16.36 -20.36
CA PHE A 368 -1.48 -16.94 -21.39
C PHE A 368 -2.88 -17.30 -20.85
N LEU A 369 -2.94 -17.81 -19.61
CA LEU A 369 -4.20 -18.23 -18.99
C LEU A 369 -5.03 -17.06 -18.47
N THR A 370 -4.39 -16.01 -17.95
CA THR A 370 -5.09 -14.88 -17.32
C THR A 370 -5.20 -13.64 -18.21
N LEU A 371 -4.29 -13.50 -19.17
CA LEU A 371 -4.05 -12.29 -19.97
C LEU A 371 -3.88 -11.02 -19.11
N ASN A 372 -3.36 -11.18 -17.88
CA ASN A 372 -3.20 -10.05 -16.96
C ASN A 372 -2.17 -9.05 -17.52
N PRO A 373 -2.55 -7.78 -17.73
CA PRO A 373 -1.68 -6.76 -18.34
C PRO A 373 -0.43 -6.46 -17.51
N GLN A 374 -0.44 -6.72 -16.19
CA GLN A 374 0.71 -6.52 -15.31
C GLN A 374 1.90 -7.43 -15.67
N TYR A 375 1.63 -8.57 -16.30
CA TYR A 375 2.66 -9.54 -16.68
C TYR A 375 3.28 -9.27 -18.05
N HIS A 376 2.51 -8.65 -18.96
CA HIS A 376 2.91 -8.43 -20.35
C HIS A 376 4.27 -7.71 -20.48
N ARG A 377 4.57 -6.77 -19.58
CA ARG A 377 5.84 -6.03 -19.57
C ARG A 377 7.09 -6.89 -19.39
N PHE A 378 6.94 -8.12 -18.91
CA PHE A 378 8.04 -9.05 -18.63
C PHE A 378 8.23 -10.11 -19.73
N LEU A 379 7.38 -10.11 -20.76
CA LEU A 379 7.27 -11.19 -21.71
C LEU A 379 7.59 -10.72 -23.14
N ASP A 380 8.13 -11.65 -23.92
CA ASP A 380 8.23 -11.58 -25.38
C ASP A 380 7.33 -12.64 -25.99
N ILE A 381 6.53 -12.25 -26.98
CA ILE A 381 5.55 -13.12 -27.64
C ILE A 381 5.92 -13.21 -29.12
N ASN A 382 6.26 -14.42 -29.56
CA ASN A 382 6.73 -14.70 -30.92
C ASN A 382 5.79 -15.71 -31.60
N VAL A 383 5.52 -15.51 -32.90
CA VAL A 383 4.74 -16.43 -33.73
C VAL A 383 5.65 -16.98 -34.81
N ASN A 384 5.92 -18.27 -34.79
CA ASN A 384 6.86 -18.90 -35.73
C ASN A 384 6.33 -18.90 -37.18
N SER A 385 5.02 -18.71 -37.36
CA SER A 385 4.30 -18.81 -38.63
C SER A 385 3.97 -17.46 -39.30
N SER A 386 4.38 -16.33 -38.74
CA SER A 386 4.11 -15.00 -39.33
C SER A 386 5.36 -14.43 -40.02
N PRO A 387 5.33 -14.21 -41.36
CA PRO A 387 6.44 -13.55 -42.08
C PRO A 387 6.59 -12.05 -41.74
N GLU A 388 5.60 -11.47 -41.06
CA GLU A 388 5.67 -10.12 -40.52
C GLU A 388 5.79 -10.22 -38.99
N ASN A 389 6.81 -9.59 -38.41
CA ASN A 389 7.02 -9.40 -36.96
C ASN A 389 5.92 -8.52 -36.34
N ARG A 390 4.64 -8.86 -36.52
CA ARG A 390 3.53 -8.17 -35.88
C ARG A 390 3.42 -8.66 -34.43
N PRO A 391 3.41 -7.75 -33.44
CA PRO A 391 3.20 -8.14 -32.05
C PRO A 391 1.81 -8.76 -31.89
N VAL A 392 1.74 -9.93 -31.24
CA VAL A 392 0.48 -10.61 -30.92
C VAL A 392 -0.14 -9.93 -29.72
N GLY A 393 -1.32 -9.34 -29.90
CA GLY A 393 -2.08 -8.75 -28.81
C GLY A 393 -2.85 -9.79 -27.96
N PRO A 394 -3.40 -9.38 -26.81
CA PRO A 394 -4.20 -10.25 -25.93
C PRO A 394 -5.38 -10.93 -26.63
N ASP A 395 -6.06 -10.26 -27.55
CA ASP A 395 -7.23 -10.80 -28.27
C ASP A 395 -6.87 -12.03 -29.13
N ALA A 396 -5.68 -12.01 -29.74
CA ALA A 396 -5.18 -13.13 -30.53
C ALA A 396 -4.82 -14.32 -29.64
N LEU A 397 -4.26 -14.09 -28.45
CA LEU A 397 -4.01 -15.16 -27.47
C LEU A 397 -5.32 -15.71 -26.89
N ALA A 398 -6.33 -14.87 -26.66
CA ALA A 398 -7.66 -15.29 -26.23
C ALA A 398 -8.31 -16.18 -27.29
N TYR A 399 -8.23 -15.80 -28.57
CA TYR A 399 -8.69 -16.61 -29.69
C TYR A 399 -7.95 -17.96 -29.74
N LEU A 400 -6.61 -17.96 -29.64
CA LEU A 400 -5.81 -19.18 -29.59
C LEU A 400 -6.25 -20.12 -28.46
N ARG A 401 -6.50 -19.57 -27.26
CA ARG A 401 -7.00 -20.34 -26.11
C ARG A 401 -8.34 -21.02 -26.41
N LEU A 402 -9.27 -20.33 -27.08
CA LEU A 402 -10.54 -20.92 -27.51
C LEU A 402 -10.33 -22.05 -28.55
N GLN A 403 -9.34 -21.90 -29.43
CA GLN A 403 -9.05 -22.92 -30.45
C GLN A 403 -8.43 -24.21 -29.88
N LEU A 404 -7.73 -24.15 -28.74
CA LEU A 404 -7.15 -25.33 -28.10
C LEU A 404 -8.19 -26.40 -27.76
N GLY A 405 -9.42 -25.99 -27.42
CA GLY A 405 -10.49 -26.90 -27.01
C GLY A 405 -10.37 -27.30 -25.53
N LYS A 406 -10.96 -28.44 -25.15
CA LYS A 406 -10.91 -28.93 -23.77
C LYS A 406 -9.57 -29.55 -23.44
N LEU A 407 -9.16 -29.42 -22.18
CA LEU A 407 -7.96 -30.06 -21.63
C LEU A 407 -8.21 -31.58 -21.50
N THR A 408 -7.30 -32.38 -22.06
CA THR A 408 -7.39 -33.85 -22.07
C THR A 408 -6.35 -34.50 -21.17
N SER A 409 -5.16 -33.91 -21.05
CA SER A 409 -4.13 -34.40 -20.13
C SER A 409 -3.19 -33.32 -19.62
N VAL A 410 -2.63 -33.56 -18.43
CA VAL A 410 -1.60 -32.74 -17.81
C VAL A 410 -0.50 -33.63 -17.25
N ASP A 411 0.73 -33.41 -17.71
CA ASP A 411 1.94 -34.03 -17.21
C ASP A 411 2.82 -32.95 -16.55
N ILE A 412 3.15 -33.11 -15.27
CA ILE A 412 4.03 -32.19 -14.52
C ILE A 412 5.20 -32.99 -13.95
N THR A 413 6.43 -32.56 -14.24
CA THR A 413 7.66 -33.22 -13.80
C THR A 413 8.56 -32.22 -13.08
N PHE A 414 8.87 -32.49 -11.81
CA PHE A 414 9.76 -31.71 -10.95
C PHE A 414 10.82 -32.65 -10.36
N LEU A 415 11.87 -32.91 -11.14
CA LEU A 415 13.00 -33.74 -10.71
C LEU A 415 14.18 -32.83 -10.38
N GLU A 416 14.65 -32.93 -9.14
CA GLU A 416 15.78 -32.17 -8.63
C GLU A 416 16.98 -33.09 -8.40
N GLY A 417 18.18 -32.52 -8.57
CA GLY A 417 19.43 -33.20 -8.30
C GLY A 417 19.69 -33.38 -6.81
N ASP A 418 20.96 -33.40 -6.44
CA ASP A 418 21.37 -33.57 -5.05
C ASP A 418 20.98 -32.34 -4.21
N ASP A 419 20.26 -32.56 -3.10
CA ASP A 419 19.86 -31.52 -2.16
C ASP A 419 20.51 -31.80 -0.78
N PRO A 420 21.47 -30.97 -0.32
CA PRO A 420 22.14 -31.20 0.96
C PRO A 420 21.28 -30.83 2.17
N ARG A 421 20.10 -30.23 1.98
CA ARG A 421 19.26 -29.72 3.07
C ARG A 421 18.43 -30.83 3.68
N GLU A 422 18.91 -31.37 4.80
CA GLU A 422 18.24 -32.44 5.56
C GLU A 422 16.78 -32.10 5.93
N TRP A 423 16.54 -30.87 6.40
CA TRP A 423 15.20 -30.42 6.80
C TRP A 423 14.20 -30.43 5.65
N SER A 424 14.63 -30.46 4.39
CA SER A 424 13.72 -30.45 3.24
C SER A 424 13.04 -31.80 3.00
N LEU A 425 13.43 -32.85 3.76
CA LEU A 425 12.89 -34.21 3.66
C LEU A 425 12.44 -34.79 5.01
N ALA A 426 12.77 -34.14 6.12
CA ALA A 426 12.35 -34.56 7.45
C ALA A 426 10.81 -34.50 7.59
N LYS A 427 10.21 -35.50 8.27
CA LYS A 427 8.75 -35.54 8.50
C LYS A 427 8.25 -34.38 9.36
N GLU A 428 9.05 -33.96 10.33
CA GLU A 428 8.72 -32.91 11.30
C GLU A 428 8.47 -31.55 10.63
N THR A 429 9.23 -31.25 9.58
CA THR A 429 9.11 -30.02 8.79
C THR A 429 8.15 -30.15 7.61
N GLY A 430 7.54 -31.33 7.44
CA GLY A 430 6.69 -31.65 6.29
C GLY A 430 7.43 -32.15 5.05
N GLY A 431 8.77 -32.11 5.02
CA GLY A 431 9.61 -32.67 3.97
C GLY A 431 9.22 -32.26 2.54
N LEU A 432 9.39 -33.20 1.58
CA LEU A 432 9.06 -33.01 0.17
C LEU A 432 7.62 -32.53 -0.05
N PHE A 433 6.69 -32.93 0.83
CA PHE A 433 5.25 -32.67 0.69
C PHE A 433 4.93 -31.18 0.68
N PHE A 434 5.37 -30.43 1.69
CA PHE A 434 5.12 -28.99 1.77
C PHE A 434 6.21 -28.15 1.11
N GLU A 435 7.44 -28.66 0.96
CA GLU A 435 8.54 -27.90 0.38
C GLU A 435 8.50 -27.89 -1.16
N THR A 436 8.32 -29.06 -1.78
CA THR A 436 8.46 -29.24 -3.24
C THR A 436 7.13 -29.57 -3.93
N LEU A 437 6.36 -30.54 -3.41
CA LEU A 437 5.13 -31.04 -4.05
C LEU A 437 4.02 -29.97 -4.12
N ILE A 438 4.01 -28.99 -3.21
CA ILE A 438 3.08 -27.86 -3.27
C ILE A 438 3.12 -27.16 -4.63
N HIS A 439 4.28 -27.05 -5.27
CA HIS A 439 4.45 -26.32 -6.52
C HIS A 439 3.70 -26.93 -7.71
N PRO A 440 3.90 -28.22 -8.08
CA PRO A 440 3.12 -28.85 -9.14
C PRO A 440 1.63 -28.94 -8.81
N ILE A 441 1.23 -29.09 -7.55
CA ILE A 441 -0.19 -29.07 -7.16
C ILE A 441 -0.80 -27.68 -7.38
N THR A 442 -0.11 -26.61 -7.00
CA THR A 442 -0.53 -25.23 -7.30
C THR A 442 -0.64 -24.99 -8.80
N LEU A 443 0.35 -25.41 -9.59
CA LEU A 443 0.31 -25.30 -11.05
C LEU A 443 -0.90 -26.04 -11.64
N LEU A 444 -1.15 -27.27 -11.17
CA LEU A 444 -2.28 -28.08 -11.62
C LEU A 444 -3.62 -27.39 -11.30
N ASN A 445 -3.76 -26.84 -10.09
CA ASN A 445 -4.99 -26.16 -9.66
C ASN A 445 -5.33 -24.94 -10.51
N HIS A 446 -4.33 -24.27 -11.11
CA HIS A 446 -4.54 -23.13 -12.01
C HIS A 446 -4.95 -23.49 -13.44
N VAL A 447 -4.69 -24.73 -13.88
CA VAL A 447 -4.96 -25.15 -15.27
C VAL A 447 -6.21 -25.99 -15.42
N LEU A 448 -6.71 -26.59 -14.33
CA LEU A 448 -7.92 -27.39 -14.36
C LEU A 448 -9.17 -26.50 -14.37
N ASP A 449 -10.13 -26.85 -15.22
CA ASP A 449 -11.45 -26.20 -15.26
C ASP A 449 -12.31 -26.50 -14.03
N THR A 450 -11.99 -27.57 -13.31
CA THR A 450 -12.69 -28.02 -12.10
C THR A 450 -11.75 -28.09 -10.91
N PRO A 451 -12.22 -27.82 -9.68
CA PRO A 451 -11.40 -27.91 -8.48
C PRO A 451 -10.69 -29.27 -8.37
N LEU A 452 -9.39 -29.23 -8.09
CA LEU A 452 -8.57 -30.44 -7.94
C LEU A 452 -9.04 -31.28 -6.75
N ARG A 453 -9.27 -32.58 -7.00
CA ARG A 453 -9.60 -33.56 -5.97
C ARG A 453 -8.45 -34.54 -5.80
N LEU A 454 -7.52 -34.22 -4.91
CA LEU A 454 -6.31 -35.02 -4.69
C LEU A 454 -6.61 -36.48 -4.31
N LYS A 455 -7.69 -36.72 -3.56
CA LYS A 455 -8.16 -38.06 -3.18
C LYS A 455 -8.56 -38.96 -4.37
N ASP A 456 -8.81 -38.37 -5.55
CA ASP A 456 -9.16 -39.11 -6.76
C ASP A 456 -7.90 -39.49 -7.57
N LEU A 457 -6.70 -39.17 -7.07
CA LEU A 457 -5.41 -39.55 -7.64
C LEU A 457 -4.80 -40.70 -6.84
N ARG A 458 -4.20 -41.66 -7.55
CA ARG A 458 -3.38 -42.73 -6.96
C ARG A 458 -2.00 -42.19 -6.65
N ALA A 459 -1.45 -42.55 -5.49
CA ALA A 459 -0.19 -42.00 -5.02
C ALA A 459 0.85 -43.08 -4.74
N GLU A 460 2.05 -42.88 -5.27
CA GLU A 460 3.19 -43.76 -5.03
C GLU A 460 4.30 -42.96 -4.35
N TRP A 461 4.63 -43.32 -3.11
CA TRP A 461 5.60 -42.62 -2.28
C TRP A 461 6.86 -43.46 -2.09
N TYR A 462 8.02 -42.91 -2.47
CA TYR A 462 9.30 -43.60 -2.38
C TYR A 462 10.34 -42.78 -1.60
N VAL A 463 11.26 -43.48 -0.94
CA VAL A 463 12.41 -42.88 -0.27
C VAL A 463 13.70 -43.59 -0.69
N LEU A 464 14.78 -42.82 -0.87
CA LEU A 464 16.10 -43.39 -1.11
C LEU A 464 16.58 -44.11 0.17
N LYS A 465 16.88 -45.42 0.06
CA LYS A 465 17.23 -46.25 1.24
C LYS A 465 18.47 -45.76 1.99
N ASP A 466 19.46 -45.26 1.27
CA ASP A 466 20.75 -44.83 1.82
C ASP A 466 20.77 -43.30 2.09
N LEU A 467 19.60 -42.66 2.20
CA LEU A 467 19.47 -41.21 2.36
C LEU A 467 20.25 -40.62 3.55
N PRO A 468 20.26 -41.23 4.76
CA PRO A 468 21.05 -40.71 5.88
C PRO A 468 22.55 -40.61 5.56
N GLU A 469 23.09 -41.58 4.81
CA GLU A 469 24.49 -41.62 4.40
C GLU A 469 24.78 -40.57 3.33
N VAL A 470 23.87 -40.40 2.36
CA VAL A 470 23.97 -39.35 1.32
C VAL A 470 23.98 -37.96 1.92
N LEU A 471 23.19 -37.73 2.97
CA LEU A 471 23.10 -36.45 3.67
C LEU A 471 24.17 -36.27 4.76
N ASN A 472 24.97 -37.29 5.05
CA ASN A 472 25.88 -37.33 6.20
C ASN A 472 25.18 -36.98 7.53
N SER A 473 23.95 -37.47 7.72
CA SER A 473 23.18 -37.19 8.93
C SER A 473 23.77 -37.92 10.14
N ASN A 474 23.97 -37.18 11.23
CA ASN A 474 24.37 -37.74 12.52
C ASN A 474 23.19 -37.84 13.51
N SER A 475 22.02 -37.30 13.13
CA SER A 475 20.88 -37.08 14.03
C SER A 475 19.60 -37.79 13.60
N LEU A 476 19.37 -37.95 12.30
CA LEU A 476 18.16 -38.57 11.76
C LEU A 476 18.47 -39.94 11.17
N VAL A 477 17.58 -40.89 11.42
CA VAL A 477 17.59 -42.20 10.76
C VAL A 477 16.61 -42.21 9.58
N LEU A 478 16.67 -43.23 8.72
CA LEU A 478 15.81 -43.33 7.53
C LEU A 478 14.31 -43.11 7.85
N ASN A 479 13.85 -43.62 8.99
CA ASN A 479 12.45 -43.51 9.42
C ASN A 479 12.00 -42.09 9.80
N ASP A 480 12.92 -41.16 10.00
CA ASP A 480 12.60 -39.76 10.31
C ASP A 480 12.35 -38.95 9.02
N TYR A 481 12.73 -39.49 7.86
CA TYR A 481 12.50 -38.88 6.55
C TYR A 481 11.18 -39.31 5.94
N GLY A 482 10.48 -38.33 5.35
CA GLY A 482 9.33 -38.58 4.49
C GLY A 482 9.77 -39.10 3.12
N ALA A 483 8.82 -39.15 2.19
CA ALA A 483 9.14 -39.49 0.81
C ALA A 483 10.14 -38.49 0.19
N SER A 484 11.10 -39.00 -0.57
CA SER A 484 12.00 -38.19 -1.41
C SER A 484 11.58 -38.17 -2.88
N TYR A 485 10.61 -39.01 -3.25
CA TYR A 485 9.93 -39.02 -4.54
C TYR A 485 8.45 -39.34 -4.38
N VAL A 486 7.60 -38.72 -5.20
CA VAL A 486 6.17 -39.01 -5.32
C VAL A 486 5.72 -39.04 -6.78
N SER A 487 4.84 -39.98 -7.10
CA SER A 487 4.13 -40.08 -8.38
C SER A 487 2.63 -40.04 -8.10
N LEU A 488 1.91 -39.11 -8.74
CA LEU A 488 0.45 -38.98 -8.65
C LEU A 488 -0.18 -39.19 -10.00
N ARG A 489 -1.18 -40.08 -10.09
CA ARG A 489 -1.83 -40.42 -11.36
C ARG A 489 -3.34 -40.47 -11.24
N SER A 490 -4.04 -39.91 -12.21
CA SER A 490 -5.50 -40.07 -12.30
C SER A 490 -5.88 -41.51 -12.61
N HIS A 491 -7.12 -41.87 -12.30
CA HIS A 491 -7.68 -43.12 -12.79
C HIS A 491 -7.80 -43.13 -14.33
N PRO A 492 -7.76 -44.32 -14.98
CA PRO A 492 -7.86 -44.43 -16.43
C PRO A 492 -9.15 -43.90 -17.06
N ASP A 493 -10.23 -43.80 -16.27
CA ASP A 493 -11.55 -43.31 -16.65
C ASP A 493 -11.77 -41.83 -16.30
N ALA A 494 -10.74 -41.15 -15.77
CA ALA A 494 -10.82 -39.72 -15.48
C ALA A 494 -11.03 -38.90 -16.76
N THR A 495 -11.82 -37.83 -16.64
CA THR A 495 -12.10 -36.91 -17.76
C THR A 495 -10.87 -36.19 -18.29
N CYS A 496 -9.87 -35.99 -17.43
CA CYS A 496 -8.55 -35.46 -17.77
C CYS A 496 -7.50 -36.38 -17.16
N ALA A 497 -6.57 -36.87 -17.98
CA ALA A 497 -5.46 -37.68 -17.49
C ALA A 497 -4.44 -36.78 -16.77
N ILE A 498 -4.15 -37.07 -15.50
CA ILE A 498 -3.21 -36.29 -14.68
C ILE A 498 -2.04 -37.20 -14.32
N ASN A 499 -0.82 -36.69 -14.48
CA ASN A 499 0.41 -37.36 -14.09
C ASN A 499 1.39 -36.34 -13.51
N ILE A 500 1.72 -36.48 -12.23
CA ILE A 500 2.67 -35.61 -11.53
C ILE A 500 3.81 -36.47 -11.01
N ARG A 501 5.05 -36.08 -11.30
CA ARG A 501 6.26 -36.69 -10.76
C ARG A 501 7.07 -35.63 -10.06
N THR A 502 7.43 -35.87 -8.81
CA THR A 502 8.25 -34.95 -8.03
C THR A 502 9.27 -35.73 -7.23
N GLY A 503 10.55 -35.37 -7.30
CA GLY A 503 11.56 -36.06 -6.51
C GLY A 503 12.90 -35.34 -6.44
N LYS A 504 13.67 -35.68 -5.41
CA LYS A 504 15.04 -35.20 -5.17
C LYS A 504 16.05 -36.34 -5.33
N PHE A 505 17.33 -35.99 -5.50
CA PHE A 505 18.44 -36.92 -5.77
C PHE A 505 18.26 -37.70 -7.08
N MET A 506 17.65 -37.04 -8.06
CA MET A 506 17.41 -37.61 -9.38
C MET A 506 18.65 -37.44 -10.25
N ALA A 507 18.87 -38.38 -11.18
CA ALA A 507 19.99 -38.31 -12.12
C ALA A 507 19.81 -37.22 -13.19
N VAL A 508 18.57 -36.83 -13.45
CA VAL A 508 18.18 -35.79 -14.40
C VAL A 508 17.47 -34.68 -13.63
N GLU A 509 17.88 -33.43 -13.89
CA GLU A 509 17.19 -32.25 -13.40
C GLU A 509 16.22 -31.76 -14.48
N GLU A 510 14.93 -31.77 -14.17
CA GLU A 510 13.89 -31.37 -15.11
C GLU A 510 12.71 -30.73 -14.39
N ARG A 511 12.30 -29.54 -14.84
CA ARG A 511 11.10 -28.84 -14.37
C ARG A 511 10.23 -28.46 -15.57
N LEU A 512 9.34 -29.37 -15.93
CA LEU A 512 8.52 -29.27 -17.14
C LEU A 512 7.04 -29.49 -16.83
N MET A 513 6.17 -28.80 -17.55
CA MET A 513 4.74 -29.06 -17.59
C MET A 513 4.26 -29.15 -19.04
N VAL A 514 3.50 -30.21 -19.36
CA VAL A 514 2.89 -30.42 -20.67
C VAL A 514 1.39 -30.58 -20.49
N MET A 515 0.62 -29.81 -21.26
CA MET A 515 -0.84 -29.86 -21.27
C MET A 515 -1.29 -30.19 -22.68
N VAL A 516 -2.06 -31.26 -22.83
CA VAL A 516 -2.65 -31.67 -24.10
C VAL A 516 -4.11 -31.26 -24.08
N PHE A 517 -4.53 -30.61 -25.16
CA PHE A 517 -5.90 -30.22 -25.43
C PHE A 517 -6.39 -30.93 -26.69
N GLU A 518 -7.71 -30.94 -26.91
CA GLU A 518 -8.35 -31.55 -28.08
C GLU A 518 -7.72 -31.16 -29.42
N ASN A 519 -7.25 -29.91 -29.54
CA ASN A 519 -6.74 -29.35 -30.80
C ASN A 519 -5.31 -28.82 -30.70
N GLY A 520 -4.58 -29.09 -29.61
CA GLY A 520 -3.25 -28.52 -29.44
C GLY A 520 -2.55 -28.92 -28.15
N VAL A 521 -1.34 -28.40 -27.97
CA VAL A 521 -0.48 -28.71 -26.83
C VAL A 521 0.19 -27.43 -26.33
N ILE A 522 0.23 -27.26 -25.00
CA ILE A 522 1.05 -26.26 -24.33
C ILE A 522 2.20 -26.96 -23.62
N ARG A 523 3.43 -26.48 -23.81
CA ARG A 523 4.63 -26.94 -23.12
C ARG A 523 5.25 -25.77 -22.36
N MET A 524 5.34 -25.90 -21.04
CA MET A 524 5.95 -24.91 -20.15
C MET A 524 7.24 -25.49 -19.57
N ASP A 525 8.38 -24.96 -20.01
CA ASP A 525 9.69 -25.23 -19.43
C ASP A 525 9.98 -24.16 -18.37
N LEU A 526 9.94 -24.58 -17.10
CA LEU A 526 10.11 -23.67 -15.96
C LEU A 526 11.56 -23.21 -15.85
N ASP A 527 12.54 -23.99 -16.29
CA ASP A 527 13.94 -23.62 -16.19
C ASP A 527 14.33 -22.56 -17.20
N THR A 528 13.87 -22.68 -18.44
CA THR A 528 14.04 -21.64 -19.47
C THR A 528 12.97 -20.55 -19.44
N ARG A 529 11.95 -20.69 -18.59
CA ARG A 529 10.80 -19.77 -18.49
C ARG A 529 10.15 -19.51 -19.85
N LYS A 530 9.88 -20.60 -20.58
CA LYS A 530 9.34 -20.58 -21.93
C LYS A 530 8.08 -21.41 -22.02
N CYS A 531 7.01 -20.80 -22.49
CA CYS A 531 5.75 -21.44 -22.84
C CYS A 531 5.63 -21.54 -24.36
N SER A 532 5.55 -22.76 -24.88
CA SER A 532 5.36 -23.04 -26.31
C SER A 532 3.98 -23.62 -26.53
N ILE A 533 3.20 -22.99 -27.40
CA ILE A 533 1.81 -23.35 -27.69
C ILE A 533 1.75 -23.78 -29.16
N SER A 534 1.24 -24.98 -29.41
CA SER A 534 1.00 -25.49 -30.76
C SER A 534 -0.47 -25.83 -30.92
N CYS A 535 -1.15 -25.18 -31.86
CA CYS A 535 -2.55 -25.42 -32.17
C CYS A 535 -2.76 -25.36 -33.69
N PRO A 536 -2.69 -26.49 -34.42
CA PRO A 536 -2.77 -26.49 -35.88
C PRO A 536 -4.04 -25.82 -36.44
N LYS A 537 -5.15 -25.85 -35.70
CA LYS A 537 -6.42 -25.22 -36.10
C LYS A 537 -6.43 -23.69 -35.99
N ALA A 538 -5.44 -23.08 -35.32
CA ALA A 538 -5.38 -21.63 -35.08
C ALA A 538 -4.78 -20.80 -36.24
N GLY A 539 -4.57 -21.41 -37.43
CA GLY A 539 -4.12 -20.70 -38.62
C GLY A 539 -2.75 -20.04 -38.45
N SER A 540 -2.66 -18.71 -38.61
CA SER A 540 -1.39 -17.97 -38.46
C SER A 540 -0.81 -18.07 -37.05
N LEU A 541 -1.64 -18.36 -36.04
CA LEU A 541 -1.24 -18.55 -34.63
C LEU A 541 -0.94 -20.02 -34.29
N ALA A 542 -0.72 -20.88 -35.30
CA ALA A 542 -0.54 -22.31 -35.06
C ALA A 542 0.64 -22.65 -34.15
N ASN A 543 1.67 -21.80 -34.10
CA ASN A 543 2.82 -21.96 -33.20
C ASN A 543 3.18 -20.63 -32.57
N VAL A 544 2.91 -20.49 -31.28
CA VAL A 544 3.21 -19.30 -30.47
C VAL A 544 4.21 -19.68 -29.37
N THR A 545 5.18 -18.81 -29.15
CA THR A 545 6.11 -18.89 -28.03
C THR A 545 5.96 -17.64 -27.17
N ILE A 546 5.76 -17.82 -25.88
CA ILE A 546 5.78 -16.75 -24.88
C ILE A 546 6.97 -17.05 -23.95
N GLN A 547 7.88 -16.10 -23.81
CA GLN A 547 9.08 -16.27 -22.98
C GLN A 547 9.29 -15.06 -22.08
N ALA A 548 9.88 -15.28 -20.91
CA ALA A 548 10.37 -14.16 -20.10
C ALA A 548 11.52 -13.44 -20.83
N ARG A 549 11.55 -12.11 -20.79
CA ARG A 549 12.56 -11.30 -21.48
C ARG A 549 13.99 -11.70 -21.09
N PRO A 550 14.97 -11.71 -22.02
CA PRO A 550 16.36 -12.11 -21.75
C PRO A 550 17.05 -11.35 -20.60
N GLU A 551 16.73 -10.05 -20.41
CA GLU A 551 17.19 -9.23 -19.27
C GLU A 551 16.67 -9.70 -17.90
N MET A 552 15.73 -10.65 -17.91
CA MET A 552 15.15 -11.36 -16.78
C MET A 552 15.40 -12.88 -16.85
N ALA A 553 15.87 -13.40 -17.98
CA ALA A 553 15.89 -14.83 -18.30
C ALA A 553 17.29 -15.43 -18.50
N ASN A 554 18.36 -14.63 -18.61
CA ASN A 554 19.69 -15.18 -18.86
C ASN A 554 20.34 -15.79 -17.61
N GLY A 555 20.62 -17.09 -17.71
CA GLY A 555 21.52 -17.84 -16.83
C GLY A 555 22.93 -17.26 -16.84
N GLY A 556 23.57 -17.30 -15.65
CA GLY A 556 24.92 -16.81 -15.43
C GLY A 556 24.99 -15.44 -14.75
N GLY A 557 24.36 -15.30 -13.57
CA GLY A 557 24.65 -14.18 -12.65
C GLY A 557 23.55 -13.11 -12.46
N ALA A 558 22.44 -13.16 -13.19
CA ALA A 558 21.32 -12.24 -12.96
C ALA A 558 20.48 -12.65 -11.71
N PRO A 559 19.98 -11.69 -10.90
CA PRO A 559 19.18 -12.00 -9.72
C PRO A 559 17.88 -12.75 -10.07
N LYS A 560 17.69 -13.92 -9.47
CA LYS A 560 16.38 -14.59 -9.42
C LYS A 560 15.49 -13.74 -8.50
N TYR A 561 14.24 -13.42 -8.85
CA TYR A 561 13.22 -12.62 -8.11
C TYR A 561 12.89 -11.21 -8.66
N ASP A 562 13.52 -10.75 -9.73
CA ASP A 562 13.26 -9.42 -10.27
C ASP A 562 11.77 -9.19 -10.62
N ILE A 563 11.09 -10.19 -11.18
CA ILE A 563 9.68 -10.07 -11.57
C ILE A 563 8.82 -9.93 -10.31
N GLN A 564 8.99 -10.84 -9.34
CA GLN A 564 8.23 -10.80 -8.10
C GLN A 564 8.46 -9.52 -7.28
N MET A 565 9.70 -9.04 -7.19
CA MET A 565 9.98 -7.77 -6.51
C MET A 565 9.35 -6.59 -7.23
N THR A 566 9.34 -6.59 -8.57
CA THR A 566 8.68 -5.54 -9.36
C THR A 566 7.15 -5.58 -9.21
N LEU A 567 6.56 -6.78 -9.14
CA LEU A 567 5.13 -6.96 -8.86
C LEU A 567 4.78 -6.49 -7.45
N PHE A 568 5.56 -6.88 -6.44
CA PHE A 568 5.38 -6.41 -5.07
C PHE A 568 5.55 -4.90 -4.94
N ASP A 569 6.53 -4.31 -5.62
CA ASP A 569 6.70 -2.87 -5.69
C ASP A 569 5.47 -2.17 -6.29
N SER A 570 4.87 -2.76 -7.33
CA SER A 570 3.63 -2.23 -7.93
C SER A 570 2.46 -2.32 -6.94
N PHE A 571 2.39 -3.37 -6.14
CA PHE A 571 1.39 -3.52 -5.06
C PHE A 571 1.59 -2.48 -3.96
N VAL A 572 2.83 -2.25 -3.57
CA VAL A 572 3.25 -1.23 -2.60
C VAL A 572 2.90 0.19 -3.07
N HIS A 573 3.13 0.53 -4.35
CA HIS A 573 2.77 1.83 -4.91
C HIS A 573 1.26 2.10 -4.87
N ASN A 574 0.44 1.04 -4.90
CA ASN A 574 -1.01 1.11 -4.71
C ASN A 574 -1.42 1.06 -3.23
N GLN A 575 -0.50 1.32 -2.30
CA GLN A 575 -0.72 1.27 -0.85
C GLN A 575 -1.25 -0.07 -0.35
N GLY A 576 -0.91 -1.16 -1.04
CA GLY A 576 -1.39 -2.50 -0.72
C GLY A 576 -2.86 -2.73 -1.09
N HIS A 577 -3.45 -1.89 -1.94
CA HIS A 577 -4.78 -2.11 -2.49
C HIS A 577 -4.71 -2.96 -3.75
N TRP A 578 -5.41 -4.09 -3.70
CA TRP A 578 -5.62 -4.95 -4.86
C TRP A 578 -6.52 -4.26 -5.89
N ASN A 579 -6.10 -4.30 -7.14
CA ASN A 579 -6.97 -4.02 -8.28
C ASN A 579 -7.93 -5.20 -8.53
N ALA A 580 -8.92 -5.02 -9.40
CA ALA A 580 -9.84 -6.10 -9.78
C ALA A 580 -9.13 -7.33 -10.40
N GLN A 581 -7.91 -7.15 -10.94
CA GLN A 581 -7.07 -8.19 -11.53
C GLN A 581 -5.89 -8.50 -10.61
N ARG A 582 -6.18 -9.18 -9.50
CA ARG A 582 -5.17 -9.66 -8.54
C ARG A 582 -4.11 -10.50 -9.27
N TYR A 583 -2.85 -10.35 -8.84
CA TYR A 583 -1.69 -10.96 -9.49
C TYR A 583 -0.73 -11.64 -8.52
N ASP A 584 -1.19 -11.94 -7.30
CA ASP A 584 -0.54 -12.89 -6.41
C ASP A 584 -1.26 -14.25 -6.46
N ASP A 585 -0.70 -15.23 -5.76
CA ASP A 585 -1.16 -16.62 -5.78
C ASP A 585 -1.90 -17.01 -4.49
N TYR A 586 -2.29 -16.01 -3.68
CA TYR A 586 -2.69 -16.25 -2.30
C TYR A 586 -3.96 -17.10 -2.15
N PRO A 587 -5.11 -16.76 -2.80
CA PRO A 587 -6.32 -17.55 -2.63
C PRO A 587 -6.11 -19.02 -3.02
N SER A 588 -5.44 -19.24 -4.15
CA SER A 588 -5.14 -20.58 -4.66
C SER A 588 -4.21 -21.37 -3.75
N GLN A 589 -3.22 -20.73 -3.11
CA GLN A 589 -2.33 -21.43 -2.18
C GLN A 589 -3.07 -21.92 -0.93
N ILE A 590 -4.03 -21.15 -0.39
CA ILE A 590 -4.82 -21.58 0.78
C ILE A 590 -5.67 -22.79 0.45
N ASP A 591 -6.36 -22.76 -0.69
CA ASP A 591 -7.19 -23.89 -1.14
C ASP A 591 -6.33 -25.14 -1.36
N VAL A 592 -5.17 -24.98 -2.01
CA VAL A 592 -4.21 -26.07 -2.24
C VAL A 592 -3.66 -26.62 -0.93
N LEU A 593 -3.21 -25.77 -0.01
CA LEU A 593 -2.69 -26.21 1.29
C LEU A 593 -3.76 -26.96 2.10
N SER A 594 -5.01 -26.50 2.05
CA SER A 594 -6.13 -27.18 2.71
C SER A 594 -6.36 -28.55 2.08
N ALA A 595 -6.47 -28.61 0.75
CA ALA A 595 -6.71 -29.85 0.04
C ALA A 595 -5.58 -30.86 0.27
N MET A 596 -4.32 -30.41 0.25
CA MET A 596 -3.15 -31.25 0.54
C MET A 596 -3.18 -31.76 1.98
N THR A 597 -3.49 -30.90 2.95
CA THR A 597 -3.57 -31.31 4.36
C THR A 597 -4.69 -32.34 4.60
N ASP A 598 -5.85 -32.14 3.98
CA ASP A 598 -6.98 -33.06 4.09
C ASP A 598 -6.68 -34.39 3.40
N TRP A 599 -6.02 -34.34 2.24
CA TRP A 599 -5.57 -35.52 1.52
C TRP A 599 -4.56 -36.34 2.33
N LEU A 600 -3.53 -35.70 2.91
CA LEU A 600 -2.53 -36.38 3.74
C LEU A 600 -3.15 -37.10 4.96
N LYS A 601 -4.30 -36.64 5.46
CA LYS A 601 -5.03 -37.31 6.55
C LYS A 601 -5.92 -38.45 6.07
N ALA A 602 -6.47 -38.33 4.85
CA ALA A 602 -7.41 -39.27 4.27
C ALA A 602 -6.72 -40.37 3.45
N ASP A 603 -5.44 -40.21 3.12
CA ASP A 603 -4.66 -41.17 2.37
C ASP A 603 -4.34 -42.41 3.23
N GLU A 604 -5.08 -43.48 2.97
CA GLU A 604 -4.93 -44.78 3.63
C GLU A 604 -4.14 -45.79 2.76
N GLU A 605 -3.52 -45.34 1.66
CA GLU A 605 -2.77 -46.22 0.75
C GLU A 605 -1.56 -46.90 1.44
N GLU A 606 -1.14 -48.05 0.90
CA GLU A 606 -0.03 -48.84 1.45
C GLU A 606 1.30 -48.05 1.47
N SER A 607 1.54 -47.25 0.42
CA SER A 607 2.61 -46.26 0.40
C SER A 607 2.04 -44.91 0.81
N HIS A 608 2.69 -44.23 1.74
CA HIS A 608 2.22 -42.94 2.28
C HIS A 608 3.41 -42.01 2.54
N PHE A 609 3.23 -40.69 2.56
CA PHE A 609 4.33 -39.75 2.85
C PHE A 609 5.09 -40.08 4.15
N TYR A 610 4.37 -40.46 5.22
CA TYR A 610 4.98 -40.88 6.49
C TYR A 610 5.47 -42.33 6.52
N ARG A 611 5.15 -43.14 5.51
CA ARG A 611 5.55 -44.55 5.35
C ARG A 611 5.96 -44.82 3.89
N PRO A 612 6.98 -44.11 3.37
CA PRO A 612 7.37 -44.26 1.98
C PRO A 612 8.05 -45.62 1.76
N THR A 613 7.93 -46.18 0.55
CA THR A 613 8.60 -47.43 0.20
C THR A 613 10.10 -47.17 -0.03
N PRO A 614 11.01 -47.81 0.74
CA PRO A 614 12.45 -47.62 0.54
C PRO A 614 12.94 -48.32 -0.72
N LEU A 615 13.71 -47.62 -1.55
CA LEU A 615 14.30 -48.17 -2.77
C LEU A 615 15.82 -48.12 -2.75
N SER A 616 16.44 -49.13 -3.36
CA SER A 616 17.88 -49.12 -3.64
C SER A 616 18.23 -47.94 -4.56
N LYS A 617 19.46 -47.43 -4.49
CA LYS A 617 19.91 -46.34 -5.38
C LYS A 617 19.71 -46.65 -6.87
N ALA A 618 19.86 -47.91 -7.27
CA ALA A 618 19.67 -48.35 -8.66
C ALA A 618 18.20 -48.29 -9.08
N ASP A 619 17.27 -48.73 -8.22
CA ASP A 619 15.83 -48.72 -8.52
C ASP A 619 15.24 -47.31 -8.39
N TYR A 620 15.69 -46.54 -7.41
CA TYR A 620 15.30 -45.15 -7.22
C TYR A 620 15.64 -44.30 -8.46
N ARG A 621 16.82 -44.49 -9.04
CA ARG A 621 17.23 -43.77 -10.26
C ARG A 621 16.38 -44.10 -11.48
N LYS A 622 15.74 -45.27 -11.54
CA LYS A 622 14.83 -45.63 -12.64
C LYS A 622 13.53 -44.83 -12.61
N LEU A 623 13.17 -44.23 -11.46
CA LEU A 623 11.97 -43.39 -11.36
C LEU A 623 12.07 -42.09 -12.18
N GLY A 624 13.29 -41.64 -12.47
CA GLY A 624 13.55 -40.43 -13.26
C GLY A 624 13.83 -40.67 -14.74
N LEU A 625 13.67 -41.91 -15.22
CA LEU A 625 13.88 -42.28 -16.62
C LEU A 625 12.60 -42.23 -17.45
#